data_AF-A0A846BH80-F1
#
_entry.id   AF-A0A846BH80-F1
#
_cell.length_a   1.000
_cell.length_b   1.000
_cell.length_c   1.000
_cell.angle_alpha   90.00
_cell.angle_beta   90.00
_cell.angle_gamma   90.00
#
_symmetry.space_group_name_H-M   'P 1'
#
loop_
_entity.id
_entity.type
_entity.pdbx_description
1 polymer ?
#
loop_
_entity_poly.entity_id
_entity_poly.type
_entity_poly.pdbx_seq_one_letter_code
_entity_poly.pdbx_strand_id
1 'polypeptide(L)' 'MGLERKMWRGMFLPGEVVELRQMCFTPGRVFEPGKYIVGDLPDIAFEMGLVEQLPPVKGKSAQIEDSETLSEDEN' A
#
# COMPACT_ATOMS: atom_id res chain seq x y z
N MET A 1 -7.25 -3.87 -24.93
CA MET A 1 -6.77 -2.85 -23.98
C MET A 1 -7.53 -3.06 -22.69
N GLY A 2 -6.91 -3.77 -21.74
CA GLY A 2 -7.58 -4.17 -20.49
C GLY A 2 -7.82 -2.93 -19.64
N LEU A 3 -9.05 -2.77 -19.14
CA LEU A 3 -9.32 -1.82 -18.06
C LEU A 3 -8.45 -2.22 -16.88
N GLU A 4 -7.34 -1.50 -16.69
CA GLU A 4 -6.63 -1.49 -15.42
C GLU A 4 -7.66 -1.06 -14.38
N ARG A 5 -8.01 -1.98 -13.47
CA ARG A 5 -8.99 -1.74 -12.41
C ARG A 5 -8.37 -0.75 -11.44
N LYS A 6 -8.43 0.55 -11.77
CA LYS A 6 -8.08 1.64 -10.87
C LYS A 6 -8.95 1.51 -9.62
N MET A 7 -8.36 1.01 -8.55
CA MET A 7 -9.03 0.94 -7.26
C MET A 7 -8.88 2.31 -6.61
N TRP A 8 -9.96 3.09 -6.60
CA TRP A 8 -9.93 4.39 -5.93
C TRP A 8 -9.84 4.20 -4.42
N ARG A 9 -9.04 5.03 -3.73
CA ARG A 9 -8.90 5.02 -2.27
C ARG A 9 -10.24 5.01 -1.54
N GLY A 10 -11.26 5.67 -2.09
CA GLY A 10 -12.61 5.70 -1.53
C GLY A 10 -13.35 4.36 -1.47
N MET A 11 -12.81 3.29 -2.07
CA MET A 11 -13.33 1.93 -1.94
C MET A 11 -12.85 1.22 -0.67
N PHE A 12 -11.85 1.78 0.02
CA PHE A 12 -11.21 1.18 1.18
C PHE A 12 -11.52 1.97 2.46
N LEU A 13 -11.63 1.28 3.58
CA LEU A 13 -11.69 1.93 4.89
C LEU A 13 -10.29 2.41 5.31
N PRO A 14 -10.16 3.54 6.03
CA PRO A 14 -8.86 4.07 6.42
C PRO A 14 -8.04 3.13 7.32
N GLY A 15 -8.70 2.20 8.03
CA GLY A 15 -8.05 1.14 8.81
C GLY A 15 -7.97 -0.22 8.11
N GLU A 16 -8.31 -0.29 6.82
CA GLU A 16 -8.20 -1.52 6.03
C GLU A 16 -6.76 -1.77 5.61
N VAL A 17 -6.38 -3.05 5.54
CA VAL A 17 -5.05 -3.46 5.09
C VAL A 17 -5.13 -3.82 3.61
N VAL A 18 -4.29 -3.18 2.80
CA VAL A 18 -4.14 -3.41 1.37
C VAL A 18 -2.73 -3.94 1.07
N GLU A 19 -2.59 -4.63 -0.06
CA GLU A 19 -1.29 -5.09 -0.52
C GLU A 19 -0.79 -4.20 -1.65
N LEU A 20 0.33 -3.52 -1.42
CA LEU A 20 1.07 -2.81 -2.45
C LEU A 20 1.86 -3.84 -3.28
N ARG A 21 1.53 -3.98 -4.55
CA ARG A 21 2.12 -4.99 -5.46
C ARG A 21 3.40 -4.52 -6.14
N GLN A 22 3.65 -3.21 -6.15
CA GLN A 22 4.76 -2.58 -6.86
C GLN A 22 5.34 -1.44 -6.01
N MET A 23 6.64 -1.16 -6.16
CA MET A 23 7.26 -0.03 -5.46
C MET A 23 6.52 1.27 -5.77
N CYS A 24 6.17 2.02 -4.72
CA CYS A 24 5.60 3.34 -4.85
C CYS A 24 6.63 4.38 -4.43
N PHE A 25 7.08 5.17 -5.40
CA PHE A 25 8.00 6.28 -5.18
C PHE A 25 7.20 7.53 -4.87
N THR A 26 7.38 8.06 -3.66
CA THR A 26 6.83 9.37 -3.29
C THR A 26 7.95 10.37 -3.09
N PRO A 27 7.66 11.69 -3.15
CA PRO A 27 8.66 12.72 -2.93
C PRO A 27 9.37 12.67 -1.55
N GLY A 28 8.80 11.97 -0.56
CA GLY A 28 9.35 11.90 0.81
C GLY A 28 9.70 10.50 1.31
N ARG A 29 9.29 9.43 0.61
CA ARG A 29 9.52 8.05 1.02
C ARG A 29 9.35 7.08 -0.16
N VAL A 30 10.09 5.99 -0.15
CA VAL A 30 9.81 4.84 -1.03
C VAL A 30 9.05 3.80 -0.24
N PHE A 31 7.97 3.28 -0.82
CA PHE A 31 7.19 2.18 -0.24
C PHE A 31 7.48 0.92 -1.05
N GLU A 32 7.98 -0.10 -0.37
CA GLU A 32 8.27 -1.40 -0.97
C GLU A 32 6.99 -2.25 -1.09
N PRO A 33 6.91 -3.19 -2.04
CA PRO A 33 5.77 -4.08 -2.16
C PRO A 33 5.53 -4.86 -0.85
N GLY A 34 4.30 -4.82 -0.34
CA GLY A 34 3.99 -5.36 0.98
C GLY A 34 2.59 -4.97 1.46
N LYS A 35 2.29 -5.28 2.72
CA LYS A 35 0.99 -4.99 3.33
C LYS A 35 1.05 -3.67 4.08
N TYR A 36 0.11 -2.79 3.80
CA TYR A 36 0.01 -1.49 4.43
C TYR A 36 -1.41 -1.18 4.84
N ILE A 37 -1.56 -0.37 5.89
CA ILE A 37 -2.84 0.23 6.21
C ILE A 37 -3.11 1.32 5.18
N VAL A 38 -4.35 1.45 4.73
CA VAL A 38 -4.76 2.45 3.73
C VAL A 38 -4.39 3.87 4.15
N GLY A 39 -4.49 4.18 5.45
CA GLY A 39 -4.08 5.47 6.00
C GLY A 39 -2.58 5.75 5.93
N ASP A 40 -1.73 4.73 5.80
CA ASP A 40 -0.26 4.88 5.74
C ASP A 40 0.27 5.00 4.30
N LEU A 41 -0.54 4.63 3.30
CA LEU A 41 -0.17 4.75 1.89
C LEU A 41 -0.63 6.07 1.28
N PRO A 42 0.17 6.64 0.36
CA PRO A 42 -0.19 7.85 -0.35
C PRO A 42 -1.31 7.56 -1.36
N ASP A 43 -2.13 8.58 -1.65
CA ASP A 43 -3.25 8.49 -2.59
C ASP A 43 -2.82 8.04 -3.99
N ILE A 44 -1.62 8.44 -4.39
CA ILE A 44 -1.03 8.11 -5.69
C ILE A 44 -0.86 6.59 -5.89
N ALA A 45 -0.64 5.81 -4.81
CA ALA A 45 -0.54 4.36 -4.89
C ALA A 45 -1.88 3.71 -5.32
N PHE A 46 -2.99 4.32 -4.89
CA PHE A 46 -4.35 3.91 -5.26
C PHE A 46 -4.71 4.39 -6.66
N GLU A 47 -4.41 5.65 -6.98
CA GLU A 47 -4.68 6.23 -8.31
C GLU A 47 -3.95 5.50 -9.45
N MET A 48 -2.71 5.08 -9.18
CA MET A 48 -1.90 4.28 -10.10
C MET A 48 -2.29 2.79 -10.10
N GLY A 49 -3.20 2.35 -9.22
CA GLY A 49 -3.62 0.95 -9.13
C GLY A 49 -2.50 0.00 -8.70
N LEU A 50 -1.52 0.49 -7.94
CA LEU A 50 -0.40 -0.32 -7.42
C LEU A 50 -0.83 -1.22 -6.26
N VAL A 51 -2.00 -0.96 -5.68
CA VAL A 51 -2.55 -1.66 -4.52
C VAL A 51 -3.65 -2.64 -4.91
N GLU A 52 -3.73 -3.73 -4.16
CA GLU A 52 -4.77 -4.75 -4.28
C GLU A 52 -5.52 -4.91 -2.97
N GLN A 53 -6.85 -5.06 -3.05
CA GLN A 53 -7.67 -5.33 -1.88
C GLN A 53 -7.44 -6.77 -1.41
N LEU A 54 -6.99 -6.91 -0.17
CA LEU A 54 -6.91 -8.22 0.47
C LEU A 54 -8.30 -8.67 0.91
N PRO A 55 -8.60 -9.98 0.83
CA PRO A 55 -9.86 -10.50 1.33
C PRO A 55 -9.99 -10.15 2.83
N PRO A 56 -11.17 -9.73 3.30
CA PRO A 56 -11.37 -9.39 4.70
C PRO A 56 -11.02 -10.62 5.54
N VAL A 57 -9.94 -10.53 6.30
CA VAL A 57 -9.42 -11.63 7.13
C VAL A 57 -10.43 -11.87 8.25
N LYS A 58 -11.41 -12.75 8.01
CA LYS A 58 -12.30 -13.30 9.04
C LYS A 58 -11.49 -14.27 9.91
N GLY A 59 -10.69 -13.72 10.83
CA GLY A 59 -10.06 -14.51 11.89
C GLY A 59 -8.71 -13.98 12.35
N LYS A 60 -8.71 -13.37 13.53
CA LYS A 60 -7.64 -13.33 14.55
C LYS A 60 -6.25 -12.77 14.16
N SER A 61 -5.89 -11.67 14.84
CA SER A 61 -4.53 -11.17 15.18
C SER A 61 -3.69 -10.58 14.03
N ALA A 62 -3.47 -9.25 13.97
CA ALA A 62 -2.64 -8.40 14.84
C ALA A 62 -1.15 -8.78 14.82
N GLN A 63 -0.41 -8.11 13.94
CA GLN A 63 0.99 -7.62 14.04
C GLN A 63 1.46 -7.32 12.61
N ILE A 64 1.33 -6.05 12.20
CA ILE A 64 2.09 -5.54 11.06
C ILE A 64 3.34 -4.97 11.74
N GLU A 65 4.43 -5.70 11.64
CA GLU A 65 5.73 -5.28 12.13
C GLU A 65 6.23 -4.21 11.15
N ASP A 66 6.24 -2.95 11.61
CA ASP A 66 6.85 -1.83 10.91
C ASP A 66 8.33 -2.13 10.66
N SER A 67 8.65 -2.65 9.47
CA SER A 67 10.04 -2.78 9.03
C SER A 67 10.52 -1.39 8.59
N GLU A 68 10.97 -0.63 9.58
CA GLU A 68 11.90 0.47 9.45
C GLU A 68 13.19 -0.04 8.81
N THR A 69 13.52 0.41 7.60
CA THR A 69 14.93 0.48 7.19
C THR A 69 15.13 1.68 6.26
N LEU A 70 15.57 2.76 6.88
CA LEU A 70 16.29 3.85 6.21
C LEU A 70 17.59 3.27 5.65
N SER A 71 17.89 3.58 4.40
CA SER A 71 19.28 3.76 3.96
C SER A 71 19.30 4.63 2.72
N GLU A 72 19.49 5.92 2.98
CA GLU A 72 20.15 6.87 2.11
C GLU A 72 21.49 6.29 1.65
N ASP A 73 21.77 6.29 0.35
CA ASP A 73 23.14 6.30 -0.14
C ASP A 73 23.19 7.21 -1.38
N GLU A 74 23.67 8.44 -1.14
CA GLU A 74 24.12 9.38 -2.16
C GLU A 74 25.37 8.84 -2.86
N ASN A 75 25.46 9.05 -4.17
CA ASN A 75 26.75 9.14 -4.86
C ASN A 75 26.68 10.20 -5.96
#